data_AF-A0A6A6YLH5-F1
#
_entry.id   AF-A0A6A6YLH5-F1
#
_cell.length_a   1.000
_cell.length_b   1.000
_cell.length_c   1.000
_cell.angle_alpha   90.00
_cell.angle_beta   90.00
_cell.angle_gamma   90.00
#
_symmetry.space_group_name_H-M   'P 1'
#
loop_
_entity.id
_entity.type
_entity.pdbx_description
1 polymer ?
#
loop_
_entity_poly.entity_id
_entity_poly.type
_entity_poly.pdbx_seq_one_letter_code
_entity_poly.pdbx_strand_id
1 'polypeptide(L)'
;MAEKQEPIDTPPYSEQTGSSTAIKPQYRKPHDSAVTFEEYHYYALRTREEEDASEAPKANWKEIVLRKKNPHPLGGANPALQTAHESTVQEASEHLHISDEEWTNASRAFRTASGGACFYLITTDVLGPYGVGFAMGTLGWGPGIALYTVFGFMAGYSGYLIWKVFLGIDSYEFPARNYGDLGFRTWGTIARHVTNVMQAIGLLLLLGQVTIQFGENISQVSKFKLCYVVCPVIFIAVGFMLSQIRTLKAYGLIANFAVWLNLLVIFITMGVIANSPPNFAISVLGSAGSAVDPESIAPDDQGNYPSIIHYAGMPTNSLVGSINGLLSGVLAYSGAQLFVEFLAEMRRPRDFLKAMWGAQLFIYTVYLVYGCFVYHYQGQYSFQPSYQGVSPYGWQTAGNMISLIAALIAAGLYGNIGVKVLYNNVLIDIFHVPSLTTKRGKFFYAAIVPVWWAIAFVIAGAIPDYFGFVAIISSSMLLNLTYTMPPFFVLGYDIQRHAIQGDGFDPVTGHVMREETTVGRLIRGFTSGGKFQVAMNIWHVLYFLCSLSMCGLGMYAAIVGMIDAFKVHQLNTFSCRSPLNLNA
;
A
#
# COMPACT_ATOMS: atom_id res chain seq x y z
N MET A 1 33.02 7.53 3.84
CA MET A 1 34.25 7.93 3.12
C MET A 1 33.82 8.20 1.69
N ALA A 2 33.92 9.45 1.24
CA ALA A 2 33.36 9.90 -0.03
C ALA A 2 34.16 9.32 -1.20
N GLU A 3 33.50 8.51 -2.03
CA GLU A 3 34.06 8.06 -3.31
C GLU A 3 33.68 9.11 -4.38
N LYS A 4 34.73 9.69 -4.95
CA LYS A 4 34.68 10.82 -5.89
C LYS A 4 34.26 10.26 -7.25
N GLN A 5 33.04 10.55 -7.69
CA GLN A 5 32.61 10.30 -9.08
C GLN A 5 33.43 11.18 -10.01
N GLU A 6 34.16 10.56 -10.94
CA GLU A 6 34.81 11.25 -12.05
C GLU A 6 33.75 11.77 -13.03
N PRO A 7 33.98 12.96 -13.62
CA PRO A 7 33.08 13.53 -14.62
C PRO A 7 33.15 12.72 -15.91
N ILE A 8 31.99 12.32 -16.41
CA ILE A 8 31.82 11.73 -17.75
C ILE A 8 31.97 12.89 -18.75
N ASP A 9 33.06 12.88 -19.52
CA ASP A 9 33.27 13.80 -20.63
C ASP A 9 32.18 13.57 -21.69
N THR A 10 31.24 14.50 -21.78
CA THR A 10 30.30 14.60 -22.89
C THR A 10 30.96 15.38 -24.04
N PRO A 11 30.92 14.88 -25.29
CA PRO A 11 31.42 15.65 -26.42
C PRO A 11 30.55 16.89 -26.67
N PRO A 12 31.13 18.00 -27.20
CA PRO A 12 30.43 19.26 -27.39
C PRO A 12 29.32 19.14 -28.45
N TYR A 13 28.16 19.68 -28.09
CA TYR A 13 26.93 19.75 -28.87
C TYR A 13 27.12 20.55 -30.17
N SER A 14 27.01 19.87 -31.32
CA SER A 14 26.66 20.53 -32.59
C SER A 14 25.16 20.44 -32.76
N GLU A 15 24.49 21.59 -32.75
CA GLU A 15 23.06 21.75 -32.99
C GLU A 15 22.77 21.43 -34.47
N GLN A 16 22.59 20.15 -34.79
CA GLN A 16 22.08 19.71 -36.09
C GLN A 16 20.56 19.59 -36.02
N THR A 17 19.88 20.48 -36.74
CA THR A 17 18.46 20.47 -37.05
C THR A 17 18.11 19.30 -37.99
N GLY A 18 18.20 18.07 -37.47
CA GLY A 18 17.71 16.86 -38.14
C GLY A 18 16.26 16.57 -37.73
N SER A 19 15.38 16.25 -38.68
CA SER A 19 14.04 15.76 -38.36
C SER A 19 14.15 14.48 -37.54
N SER A 20 13.77 14.51 -36.26
CA SER A 20 13.77 13.31 -35.42
C SER A 20 12.83 12.25 -36.03
N THR A 21 13.37 11.06 -36.31
CA THR A 21 12.59 9.89 -36.76
C THR A 21 11.94 9.14 -35.60
N ALA A 22 12.24 9.52 -34.36
CA ALA A 22 11.69 8.88 -33.17
C ALA A 22 10.24 9.32 -32.93
N ILE A 23 9.36 8.36 -32.65
CA ILE A 23 7.98 8.67 -32.23
C ILE A 23 8.07 9.39 -30.88
N LYS A 24 7.67 10.67 -30.86
CA LYS A 24 7.71 11.46 -29.63
C LYS A 24 6.90 10.79 -28.52
N PRO A 25 7.33 10.90 -27.25
CA PRO A 25 6.66 10.24 -26.11
C PRO A 25 5.15 10.50 -26.03
N GLN A 26 4.72 11.72 -26.35
CA GLN A 26 3.32 12.14 -26.33
C GLN A 26 2.42 11.49 -27.40
N TYR A 27 3.00 10.92 -28.47
CA TYR A 27 2.25 10.18 -29.49
C TYR A 27 2.30 8.67 -29.30
N ARG A 28 3.04 8.17 -28.29
CA ARG A 28 3.12 6.75 -27.98
C ARG A 28 1.92 6.30 -27.15
N LYS A 29 1.52 5.04 -27.33
CA LYS A 29 0.47 4.44 -26.50
C LYS A 29 0.94 4.35 -25.04
N PRO A 30 0.04 4.52 -24.06
CA PRO A 30 0.35 4.16 -22.68
C PRO A 30 0.81 2.70 -22.63
N HIS A 31 2.04 2.48 -22.18
CA HIS A 31 2.70 1.15 -22.08
C HIS A 31 3.01 0.46 -23.42
N ASP A 32 3.55 1.24 -24.35
CA ASP A 32 4.13 0.72 -25.58
C ASP A 32 5.34 -0.20 -25.31
N SER A 33 5.24 -1.48 -25.69
CA SER A 33 6.33 -2.46 -25.54
C SER A 33 7.53 -2.19 -26.45
N ALA A 34 7.40 -1.28 -27.42
CA ALA A 34 8.52 -0.83 -28.24
C ALA A 34 9.44 0.16 -27.52
N VAL A 35 8.98 0.77 -26.41
CA VAL A 35 9.83 1.63 -25.58
C VAL A 35 10.79 0.75 -24.80
N THR A 36 12.07 1.04 -24.94
CA THR A 36 13.13 0.25 -24.32
C THR A 36 13.47 0.78 -22.93
N PHE A 37 14.10 -0.05 -22.10
CA PHE A 37 14.55 0.37 -20.77
C PHE A 37 15.51 1.57 -20.84
N GLU A 38 16.36 1.59 -21.87
CA GLU A 38 17.34 2.64 -22.11
C GLU A 38 16.67 4.00 -22.37
N GLU A 39 15.59 4.01 -23.14
CA GLU A 39 14.77 5.21 -23.37
C GLU A 39 14.13 5.69 -22.06
N TYR A 40 13.53 4.78 -21.27
CA TYR A 40 12.98 5.15 -19.95
C TYR A 40 14.04 5.73 -19.01
N HIS A 41 15.22 5.09 -18.95
CA HIS A 41 16.30 5.52 -18.07
C HIS A 41 16.86 6.89 -18.47
N TYR A 42 17.00 7.15 -19.78
CA TYR A 42 17.45 8.43 -20.31
C TYR A 42 16.52 9.58 -19.91
N TYR A 43 15.22 9.47 -20.16
CA TYR A 43 14.26 10.51 -19.77
C TYR A 43 14.11 10.65 -18.26
N ALA A 44 14.25 9.55 -17.51
CA ALA A 44 14.25 9.59 -16.05
C ALA A 44 15.42 10.43 -15.53
N LEU A 45 16.65 10.20 -16.02
CA LEU A 45 17.83 10.99 -15.63
C LEU A 45 17.63 12.49 -15.92
N ARG A 46 17.13 12.85 -17.10
CA ARG A 46 16.86 14.25 -17.43
C ARG A 46 15.83 14.88 -16.50
N THR A 47 14.74 14.17 -16.20
CA THR A 47 13.75 14.62 -15.23
C THR A 47 14.37 14.84 -13.85
N ARG A 48 15.32 13.99 -13.43
CA ARG A 48 15.99 14.12 -12.14
C ARG A 48 16.98 15.27 -12.07
N GLU A 49 17.65 15.60 -13.16
CA GLU A 49 18.50 16.79 -13.28
C GLU A 49 17.65 18.07 -13.19
N GLU A 50 16.51 18.12 -13.90
CA GLU A 50 15.55 19.23 -13.82
C GLU A 50 14.99 19.40 -12.39
N GLU A 51 14.67 18.30 -11.70
CA GLU A 51 14.22 18.34 -10.31
C GLU A 51 15.32 18.79 -9.32
N ASP A 52 16.58 18.45 -9.57
CA ASP A 52 17.71 18.89 -8.73
C ASP A 52 18.06 20.36 -8.94
N ALA A 53 17.85 20.88 -10.15
CA ALA A 53 17.97 22.31 -10.44
C ALA A 53 16.86 23.15 -9.75
N SER A 54 15.73 22.53 -9.41
CA SER A 54 14.64 23.21 -8.69
C SER A 54 14.90 23.25 -7.16
N GLU A 55 14.95 24.46 -6.58
CA GLU A 55 15.18 24.61 -5.13
C GLU A 55 14.07 23.95 -4.31
N ALA A 56 14.46 23.18 -3.28
CA ALA A 56 13.50 22.64 -2.32
C ALA A 56 12.81 23.79 -1.56
N PRO A 57 11.47 23.77 -1.39
CA PRO A 57 10.79 24.79 -0.60
C PRO A 57 11.31 24.74 0.83
N LYS A 58 12.01 25.79 1.26
CA LYS A 58 12.51 25.93 2.63
C LYS A 58 11.31 26.02 3.56
N ALA A 59 11.12 25.04 4.42
CA ALA A 59 10.13 25.10 5.49
C ALA A 59 10.60 26.14 6.52
N ASN A 60 10.19 27.40 6.34
CA ASN A 60 10.43 28.46 7.31
C ASN A 60 9.42 28.32 8.45
N TRP A 61 9.71 27.44 9.41
CA TRP A 61 8.86 27.21 10.58
C TRP A 61 8.51 28.50 11.34
N LYS A 62 9.40 29.50 11.29
CA LYS A 62 9.17 30.83 11.88
C LYS A 62 8.02 31.60 11.21
N GLU A 63 7.80 31.47 9.90
CA GLU A 63 6.70 32.16 9.21
C GLU A 63 5.35 31.48 9.42
N ILE A 64 5.33 30.16 9.63
CA ILE A 64 4.10 29.38 9.90
C ILE A 64 3.57 29.68 11.31
N VAL A 65 4.45 29.86 12.28
CA VAL A 65 4.08 30.16 13.68
C VAL A 65 3.73 31.63 13.89
N LEU A 66 4.31 32.55 13.12
CA LEU A 66 4.11 34.00 13.27
C LEU A 66 3.08 34.63 12.33
N ARG A 67 2.37 33.85 11.50
CA ARG A 67 1.38 34.41 10.57
C ARG A 67 0.12 34.89 11.31
N LYS A 68 0.20 36.12 11.81
CA LYS A 68 -0.94 36.97 12.16
C LYS A 68 -1.78 37.16 10.89
N LYS A 69 -3.06 36.82 11.00
CA LYS A 69 -4.05 36.79 9.92
C LYS A 69 -4.29 38.20 9.36
N ASN A 70 -3.59 38.56 8.28
CA ASN A 70 -3.95 39.71 7.44
C ASN A 70 -4.27 39.22 6.00
N PRO A 71 -5.37 39.70 5.39
CA PRO A 71 -5.73 39.36 4.02
C PRO A 71 -4.82 40.12 3.04
N HIS A 72 -4.18 39.41 2.10
CA HIS A 72 -3.54 40.06 0.98
C HIS A 72 -4.58 40.41 -0.10
N PRO A 73 -4.46 41.59 -0.76
CA PRO A 73 -5.39 42.00 -1.82
C PRO A 73 -5.13 41.22 -3.11
N LEU A 74 -6.21 40.99 -3.86
CA LEU A 74 -6.14 40.59 -5.26
C LEU A 74 -5.47 41.69 -6.08
N GLY A 75 -4.46 41.33 -6.88
CA GLY A 75 -3.91 42.15 -7.95
C GLY A 75 -2.99 41.28 -8.81
N GLY A 76 -3.02 41.31 -10.14
CA GLY A 76 -3.89 42.01 -11.07
C GLY A 76 -3.79 41.26 -12.40
N ALA A 77 -4.92 41.03 -13.06
CA ALA A 77 -4.94 40.52 -14.42
C ALA A 77 -4.54 41.64 -15.38
N ASN A 78 -3.58 41.38 -16.27
CA ASN A 78 -3.33 42.23 -17.44
C ASN A 78 -4.46 42.00 -18.46
N PRO A 79 -5.30 43.00 -18.81
CA PRO A 79 -6.45 42.81 -19.70
C PRO A 79 -6.11 43.13 -21.17
N ALA A 80 -4.97 42.64 -21.67
CA ALA A 80 -4.48 42.97 -23.02
C ALA A 80 -4.28 41.75 -23.96
N LEU A 81 -4.82 40.58 -23.62
CA LEU A 81 -4.79 39.39 -24.50
C LEU A 81 -6.17 38.79 -24.82
N GLN A 82 -7.25 39.55 -24.59
CA GLN A 82 -8.64 39.08 -24.72
C GLN A 82 -9.39 39.53 -25.98
N THR A 83 -8.71 40.06 -27.00
CA THR A 83 -9.35 40.55 -28.24
C THR A 83 -8.72 40.01 -29.52
N ALA A 84 -8.30 38.75 -29.54
CA ALA A 84 -7.88 38.08 -30.78
C ALA A 84 -8.38 36.62 -30.89
N HIS A 85 -9.56 36.31 -30.34
CA HIS A 85 -10.14 34.97 -30.45
C HIS A 85 -11.62 34.98 -30.86
N GLU A 86 -11.93 35.70 -31.94
CA GLU A 86 -13.31 35.70 -32.48
C GLU A 86 -13.40 35.67 -34.02
N SER A 87 -12.34 35.25 -34.73
CA SER A 87 -12.43 35.11 -36.19
C SER A 87 -11.54 34.02 -36.78
N THR A 88 -11.71 32.76 -36.34
CA THR A 88 -11.42 31.58 -37.19
C THR A 88 -12.20 30.35 -36.72
N VAL A 89 -13.53 30.41 -36.76
CA VAL A 89 -14.40 29.23 -36.69
C VAL A 89 -14.63 28.73 -38.10
N GLN A 90 -13.59 28.22 -38.76
CA GLN A 90 -13.72 27.51 -40.03
C GLN A 90 -12.43 26.79 -40.43
N GLU A 91 -11.95 25.87 -39.59
CA GLU A 91 -11.05 24.76 -39.96
C GLU A 91 -10.80 23.89 -38.71
N ALA A 92 -11.80 23.10 -38.32
CA ALA A 92 -11.70 22.17 -37.20
C ALA A 92 -11.77 20.73 -37.72
N SER A 93 -10.73 20.33 -38.45
CA SER A 93 -10.47 18.93 -38.78
C SER A 93 -8.98 18.68 -39.05
N GLU A 94 -8.09 19.14 -38.16
CA GLU A 94 -6.70 18.70 -38.16
C GLU A 94 -6.22 18.49 -36.71
N HIS A 95 -5.29 17.57 -36.55
CA HIS A 95 -4.91 16.90 -35.31
C HIS A 95 -4.58 17.85 -34.14
N LEU A 96 -5.05 17.49 -32.94
CA LEU A 96 -4.72 18.17 -31.68
C LEU A 96 -3.21 18.00 -31.39
N HIS A 97 -2.38 18.92 -31.88
CA HIS A 97 -0.95 18.95 -31.59
C HIS A 97 -0.74 19.41 -30.14
N ILE A 98 -0.61 18.46 -29.21
CA ILE A 98 -0.16 18.74 -27.85
C ILE A 98 1.32 19.16 -27.93
N SER A 99 1.67 20.29 -27.32
CA SER A 99 3.07 20.73 -27.22
C SER A 99 3.82 19.87 -26.19
N ASP A 100 5.12 19.63 -26.41
CA ASP A 100 6.00 18.95 -25.44
C ASP A 100 5.98 19.68 -24.07
N GLU A 101 5.85 21.01 -24.09
CA GLU A 101 5.73 21.84 -22.89
C GLU A 101 4.37 21.69 -22.20
N GLU A 102 3.29 21.56 -22.97
CA GLU A 102 1.94 21.34 -22.44
C GLU A 102 1.82 19.96 -21.80
N TRP A 103 2.42 18.93 -22.42
CA TRP A 103 2.47 17.57 -21.88
C TRP A 103 3.24 17.51 -20.55
N THR A 104 4.43 18.11 -20.51
CA THR A 104 5.25 18.16 -19.29
C THR A 104 4.60 19.01 -18.21
N ASN A 105 4.00 20.15 -18.54
CA ASN A 105 3.21 20.95 -17.61
C ASN A 105 2.01 20.19 -17.05
N ALA A 106 1.30 19.42 -17.88
CA ALA A 106 0.21 18.58 -17.42
C ALA A 106 0.69 17.50 -16.44
N SER A 107 1.79 16.80 -16.75
CA SER A 107 2.43 15.82 -15.84
C SER A 107 2.85 16.47 -14.51
N ARG A 108 3.46 17.66 -14.55
CA ARG A 108 3.82 18.44 -13.36
C ARG A 108 2.60 18.85 -12.53
N ALA A 109 1.50 19.25 -13.17
CA ALA A 109 0.27 19.66 -12.48
C ALA A 109 -0.40 18.50 -11.71
N PHE A 110 -0.15 17.24 -12.08
CA PHE A 110 -0.61 16.08 -11.31
C PHE A 110 0.19 15.86 -10.00
N ARG A 111 1.45 16.30 -9.95
CA ARG A 111 2.35 16.12 -8.81
C ARG A 111 2.16 17.20 -7.74
N THR A 112 1.15 17.01 -6.88
CA THR A 112 0.71 18.02 -5.90
C THR A 112 1.08 17.71 -4.44
N ALA A 113 1.42 16.47 -4.10
CA ALA A 113 1.65 16.04 -2.73
C ALA A 113 3.05 16.45 -2.22
N SER A 114 3.12 16.86 -0.95
CA SER A 114 4.37 17.16 -0.25
C SER A 114 4.87 15.93 0.52
N GLY A 115 6.15 15.92 0.92
CA GLY A 115 6.69 14.84 1.77
C GLY A 115 5.94 14.66 3.09
N GLY A 116 5.48 15.76 3.71
CA GLY A 116 4.67 15.69 4.93
C GLY A 116 3.28 15.07 4.69
N ALA A 117 2.64 15.38 3.55
CA ALA A 117 1.39 14.73 3.17
C ALA A 117 1.62 13.22 2.94
N CYS A 118 2.72 12.85 2.28
CA CYS A 118 3.10 11.46 2.06
C CYS A 118 3.32 10.69 3.39
N PHE A 119 3.98 11.31 4.39
CA PHE A 119 4.10 10.72 5.73
C PHE A 119 2.74 10.34 6.33
N TYR A 120 1.76 11.25 6.28
CA TYR A 120 0.42 10.98 6.80
C TYR A 120 -0.36 9.98 5.94
N LEU A 121 -0.14 9.95 4.63
CA LEU A 121 -0.75 8.95 3.73
C LEU A 121 -0.24 7.55 4.08
N ILE A 122 1.08 7.37 4.17
CA ILE A 122 1.69 6.08 4.57
C ILE A 122 1.23 5.69 5.98
N THR A 123 1.21 6.64 6.91
CA THR A 123 0.77 6.37 8.28
C THR A 123 -0.72 6.00 8.32
N THR A 124 -1.58 6.67 7.56
CA THR A 124 -3.02 6.32 7.50
C THR A 124 -3.23 4.96 6.85
N ASP A 125 -2.40 4.62 5.87
CA ASP A 125 -2.49 3.37 5.14
C ASP A 125 -2.18 2.18 6.04
N VAL A 126 -1.06 2.29 6.76
CA VAL A 126 -0.49 1.17 7.51
C VAL A 126 -0.97 1.14 8.96
N LEU A 127 -1.12 2.28 9.65
CA LEU A 127 -1.30 2.34 11.11
C LEU A 127 -2.58 1.67 11.61
N GLY A 128 -2.42 0.50 12.24
CA GLY A 128 -3.47 -0.21 12.97
C GLY A 128 -2.90 -1.31 13.87
N PRO A 129 -2.32 -0.97 15.05
CA PRO A 129 -1.58 -1.92 15.89
C PRO A 129 -2.46 -2.95 16.62
N TYR A 130 -3.74 -3.03 16.29
CA TYR A 130 -4.74 -3.77 17.07
C TYR A 130 -4.52 -5.28 17.08
N GLY A 131 -3.72 -5.81 16.14
CA GLY A 131 -3.33 -7.22 16.08
C GLY A 131 -1.97 -7.55 16.66
N VAL A 132 -1.19 -6.55 17.05
CA VAL A 132 0.17 -6.81 17.52
C VAL A 132 0.14 -7.58 18.83
N GLY A 133 -0.81 -7.32 19.74
CA GLY A 133 -0.95 -8.08 20.99
C GLY A 133 -1.22 -9.57 20.74
N PHE A 134 -2.12 -9.88 19.79
CA PHE A 134 -2.38 -11.25 19.35
C PHE A 134 -1.12 -11.91 18.74
N ALA A 135 -0.38 -11.19 17.89
CA ALA A 135 0.86 -11.69 17.32
C ALA A 135 1.94 -11.97 18.39
N MET A 136 2.06 -11.11 19.40
CA MET A 136 2.95 -11.33 20.54
C MET A 136 2.51 -12.55 21.38
N GLY A 137 1.19 -12.75 21.56
CA GLY A 137 0.68 -13.91 22.29
C GLY A 137 0.88 -15.25 21.58
N THR A 138 0.93 -15.24 20.25
CA THR A 138 1.13 -16.44 19.42
C THR A 138 2.60 -16.78 19.14
N LEU A 139 3.49 -15.79 19.23
CA LEU A 139 4.94 -15.93 19.00
C LEU A 139 5.77 -15.91 20.30
N GLY A 140 5.21 -15.39 21.39
CA GLY A 140 5.93 -15.08 22.62
C GLY A 140 6.78 -13.81 22.51
N TRP A 141 7.34 -13.37 23.64
CA TRP A 141 8.10 -12.12 23.75
C TRP A 141 9.30 -12.03 22.81
N GLY A 142 10.22 -13.00 22.88
CA GLY A 142 11.47 -12.95 22.12
C GLY A 142 11.24 -13.01 20.61
N PRO A 143 10.63 -14.10 20.11
CA PRO A 143 10.34 -14.25 18.68
C PRO A 143 9.37 -13.19 18.16
N GLY A 144 8.33 -12.83 18.92
CA GLY A 144 7.36 -11.81 18.53
C GLY A 144 8.00 -10.45 18.26
N ILE A 145 8.81 -9.94 19.20
CA ILE A 145 9.53 -8.67 19.03
C ILE A 145 10.53 -8.79 17.86
N ALA A 146 11.34 -9.84 17.83
CA ALA A 146 12.36 -10.01 16.80
C ALA A 146 11.75 -10.06 15.38
N LEU A 147 10.68 -10.82 15.19
CA LEU A 147 10.01 -10.95 13.90
C LEU A 147 9.33 -9.65 13.49
N TYR A 148 8.64 -8.95 14.40
CA TYR A 148 8.06 -7.63 14.11
C TYR A 148 9.13 -6.61 13.72
N THR A 149 10.28 -6.60 14.39
CA THR A 149 11.41 -5.73 14.02
C THR A 149 11.98 -6.07 12.66
N VAL A 150 12.18 -7.35 12.35
CA VAL A 150 12.68 -7.79 11.04
C VAL A 150 11.68 -7.44 9.95
N PHE A 151 10.39 -7.75 10.09
CA PHE A 151 9.38 -7.38 9.09
C PHE A 151 9.25 -5.87 8.94
N GLY A 152 9.24 -5.12 10.04
CA GLY A 152 9.20 -3.66 9.99
C GLY A 152 10.40 -3.07 9.25
N PHE A 153 11.61 -3.58 9.48
CA PHE A 153 12.80 -3.15 8.75
C PHE A 153 12.75 -3.56 7.28
N MET A 154 12.41 -4.82 6.99
CA MET A 154 12.37 -5.35 5.62
C MET A 154 11.26 -4.72 4.77
N ALA A 155 10.12 -4.36 5.37
CA ALA A 155 9.07 -3.57 4.71
C ALA A 155 9.57 -2.16 4.35
N GLY A 156 10.29 -1.50 5.28
CA GLY A 156 10.95 -0.22 5.00
C GLY A 156 12.01 -0.35 3.90
N TYR A 157 12.79 -1.44 3.92
CA TYR A 157 13.76 -1.74 2.87
C TYR A 157 13.08 -1.97 1.51
N SER A 158 11.98 -2.73 1.45
CA SER A 158 11.17 -2.90 0.25
C SER A 158 10.65 -1.57 -0.29
N GLY A 159 10.21 -0.66 0.59
CA GLY A 159 9.84 0.70 0.20
C GLY A 159 11.00 1.50 -0.41
N TYR A 160 12.21 1.35 0.13
CA TYR A 160 13.43 1.90 -0.47
C TYR A 160 13.72 1.29 -1.85
N LEU A 161 13.53 -0.01 -2.05
CA LEU A 161 13.70 -0.67 -3.35
C LEU A 161 12.72 -0.10 -4.38
N ILE A 162 11.44 0.04 -4.02
CA ILE A 162 10.42 0.66 -4.88
C ILE A 162 10.83 2.08 -5.27
N TRP A 163 11.24 2.89 -4.30
CA TRP A 163 11.71 4.26 -4.52
C TRP A 163 12.92 4.31 -5.48
N LYS A 164 13.90 3.42 -5.29
CA LYS A 164 15.10 3.34 -6.13
C LYS A 164 14.73 3.06 -7.59
N VAL A 165 13.87 2.07 -7.83
CA VAL A 165 13.43 1.71 -9.19
C VAL A 165 12.60 2.85 -9.78
N PHE A 166 11.64 3.39 -9.02
CA PHE A 166 10.79 4.49 -9.46
C PHE A 166 11.61 5.68 -9.96
N LEU A 167 12.57 6.17 -9.17
CA LEU A 167 13.42 7.29 -9.58
C LEU A 167 14.22 7.03 -10.86
N GLY A 168 14.58 5.76 -11.10
CA GLY A 168 15.38 5.35 -12.26
C GLY A 168 14.60 5.15 -13.55
N ILE A 169 13.27 5.07 -13.49
CA ILE A 169 12.42 4.76 -14.64
C ILE A 169 11.29 5.77 -14.88
N ASP A 170 10.92 6.59 -13.89
CA ASP A 170 9.86 7.59 -13.98
C ASP A 170 10.36 8.93 -14.54
N SER A 171 9.61 9.50 -15.48
CA SER A 171 9.88 10.81 -16.10
C SER A 171 8.60 11.59 -16.41
N TYR A 172 8.69 12.86 -16.78
CA TYR A 172 7.51 13.63 -17.21
C TYR A 172 6.95 13.14 -18.55
N GLU A 173 7.83 12.67 -19.44
CA GLU A 173 7.51 12.10 -20.74
C GLU A 173 6.84 10.73 -20.59
N PHE A 174 7.34 9.90 -19.67
CA PHE A 174 6.84 8.56 -19.36
C PHE A 174 6.51 8.43 -17.87
N PRO A 175 5.39 9.01 -17.38
CA PRO A 175 5.04 8.96 -15.97
C PRO A 175 4.73 7.53 -15.53
N ALA A 176 5.36 7.04 -14.47
CA ALA A 176 4.96 5.80 -13.81
C ALA A 176 3.85 6.12 -12.80
N ARG A 177 2.70 5.46 -12.91
CA ARG A 177 1.50 5.79 -12.12
C ARG A 177 0.99 4.65 -11.27
N ASN A 178 1.26 3.41 -11.67
CA ASN A 178 0.78 2.23 -10.97
C ASN A 178 1.94 1.31 -10.58
N TYR A 179 1.74 0.55 -9.52
CA TYR A 179 2.72 -0.43 -9.04
C TYR A 179 3.23 -1.39 -10.14
N GLY A 180 2.36 -1.86 -11.03
CA GLY A 180 2.74 -2.73 -12.16
C GLY A 180 3.60 -2.08 -13.25
N ASP A 181 3.70 -0.74 -13.28
CA ASP A 181 4.56 -0.04 -14.25
C ASP A 181 6.04 -0.30 -13.95
N LEU A 182 6.39 -0.53 -12.68
CA LEU A 182 7.72 -0.97 -12.29
C LEU A 182 8.04 -2.33 -12.92
N GLY A 183 7.11 -3.28 -12.82
CA GLY A 183 7.23 -4.60 -13.44
C GLY A 183 7.30 -4.53 -14.97
N PHE A 184 6.49 -3.66 -15.60
CA PHE A 184 6.50 -3.44 -17.04
C PHE A 184 7.86 -2.99 -17.56
N ARG A 185 8.43 -1.96 -16.93
CA ARG A 185 9.66 -1.33 -17.41
C ARG A 185 10.90 -2.15 -17.07
N THR A 186 10.84 -3.02 -16.06
CA THR A 186 11.99 -3.85 -15.64
C THR A 186 11.96 -5.27 -16.22
N TRP A 187 10.80 -5.91 -16.35
CA TRP A 187 10.68 -7.31 -16.79
C TRP A 187 9.72 -7.52 -17.97
N GLY A 188 9.09 -6.45 -18.46
CA GLY A 188 8.21 -6.48 -19.62
C GLY A 188 6.74 -6.75 -19.30
N THR A 189 5.96 -6.99 -20.34
CA THR A 189 4.49 -7.03 -20.31
C THR A 189 3.91 -8.13 -19.40
N ILE A 190 4.53 -9.31 -19.35
CA ILE A 190 4.02 -10.42 -18.51
C ILE A 190 4.10 -10.05 -17.03
N ALA A 191 5.24 -9.51 -16.59
CA ALA A 191 5.44 -9.09 -15.20
C ALA A 191 4.45 -7.98 -14.79
N ARG A 192 4.13 -7.07 -15.73
CA ARG A 192 3.09 -6.05 -15.52
C ARG A 192 1.73 -6.68 -15.26
N HIS A 193 1.27 -7.60 -16.12
CA HIS A 193 -0.05 -8.22 -15.96
C HIS A 193 -0.14 -9.02 -14.66
N VAL A 194 0.89 -9.82 -14.33
CA VAL A 194 0.94 -10.56 -13.06
C VAL A 194 0.87 -9.62 -11.88
N THR A 195 1.67 -8.55 -11.87
CA THR A 195 1.69 -7.56 -10.78
C THR A 195 0.35 -6.84 -10.65
N ASN A 196 -0.23 -6.38 -11.76
CA ASN A 196 -1.51 -5.67 -11.76
C ASN A 196 -2.68 -6.54 -11.30
N VAL A 197 -2.73 -7.80 -11.74
CA VAL A 197 -3.75 -8.77 -11.30
C VAL A 197 -3.59 -9.05 -9.81
N MET A 198 -2.36 -9.27 -9.34
CA MET A 198 -2.07 -9.51 -7.93
C MET A 198 -2.41 -8.30 -7.05
N GLN A 199 -2.07 -7.08 -7.48
CA GLN A 199 -2.42 -5.84 -6.79
C GLN A 199 -3.95 -5.64 -6.75
N ALA A 200 -4.64 -5.84 -7.87
CA ALA A 200 -6.09 -5.70 -7.93
C ALA A 200 -6.81 -6.71 -7.02
N ILE A 201 -6.43 -7.99 -7.07
CA ILE A 201 -6.98 -9.03 -6.19
C ILE A 201 -6.65 -8.71 -4.73
N GLY A 202 -5.41 -8.33 -4.42
CA GLY A 202 -4.99 -7.96 -3.07
C GLY A 202 -5.83 -6.82 -2.49
N LEU A 203 -6.05 -5.75 -3.26
CA LEU A 203 -6.89 -4.62 -2.85
C LEU A 203 -8.38 -5.00 -2.71
N LEU A 204 -8.90 -5.89 -3.58
CA LEU A 204 -10.26 -6.41 -3.47
C LEU A 204 -10.47 -7.19 -2.17
N LEU A 205 -9.52 -8.07 -1.86
CA LEU A 205 -9.58 -8.92 -0.68
C LEU A 205 -9.38 -8.11 0.61
N LEU A 206 -8.46 -7.13 0.61
CA LEU A 206 -8.27 -6.19 1.72
C LEU A 206 -9.56 -5.38 1.98
N LEU A 207 -10.25 -4.93 0.92
CA LEU A 207 -11.54 -4.28 1.04
C LEU A 207 -12.60 -5.19 1.69
N GLY A 208 -12.63 -6.45 1.27
CA GLY A 208 -13.49 -7.47 1.88
C GLY A 208 -13.17 -7.65 3.38
N GLN A 209 -11.90 -7.75 3.73
CA GLN A 209 -11.43 -7.95 5.11
C GLN A 209 -11.84 -6.78 6.02
N VAL A 210 -11.62 -5.54 5.57
CA VAL A 210 -12.09 -4.33 6.27
C VAL A 210 -13.61 -4.32 6.42
N THR A 211 -14.35 -4.72 5.37
CA THR A 211 -15.82 -4.76 5.40
C THR A 211 -16.36 -5.70 6.48
N ILE A 212 -15.80 -6.91 6.59
CA ILE A 212 -16.19 -7.88 7.61
C ILE A 212 -15.81 -7.38 9.01
N GLN A 213 -14.57 -6.89 9.18
CA GLN A 213 -14.08 -6.37 10.45
C GLN A 213 -14.98 -5.24 11.01
N PHE A 214 -15.44 -4.32 10.18
CA PHE A 214 -16.33 -3.25 10.65
C PHE A 214 -17.81 -3.67 10.73
N GLY A 215 -18.21 -4.73 10.02
CA GLY A 215 -19.48 -5.42 10.28
C GLY A 215 -19.52 -6.00 11.70
N GLU A 216 -18.42 -6.62 12.14
CA GLU A 216 -18.22 -7.08 13.52
C GLU A 216 -18.33 -5.95 14.54
N ASN A 217 -17.63 -4.82 14.32
CA ASN A 217 -17.72 -3.63 15.19
C ASN A 217 -19.17 -3.17 15.36
N ILE A 218 -19.92 -3.01 14.25
CA ILE A 218 -21.33 -2.56 14.28
C ILE A 218 -22.20 -3.58 15.04
N SER A 219 -21.96 -4.88 14.82
CA SER A 219 -22.72 -5.93 15.50
C SER A 219 -22.52 -5.90 17.02
N GLN A 220 -21.28 -5.70 17.49
CA GLN A 220 -20.97 -5.54 18.92
C GLN A 220 -21.61 -4.26 19.48
N VAL A 221 -21.50 -3.13 18.78
CA VAL A 221 -22.08 -1.84 19.19
C VAL A 221 -23.62 -1.91 19.30
N SER A 222 -24.25 -2.79 18.52
CA SER A 222 -25.69 -3.02 18.59
C SER A 222 -26.14 -3.99 19.69
N LYS A 223 -25.20 -4.54 20.48
CA LYS A 223 -25.42 -5.68 21.39
C LYS A 223 -26.06 -6.88 20.66
N PHE A 224 -25.62 -7.14 19.44
CA PHE A 224 -26.13 -8.23 18.59
C PHE A 224 -27.64 -8.19 18.31
N LYS A 225 -28.27 -7.02 18.43
CA LYS A 225 -29.71 -6.84 18.16
C LYS A 225 -30.01 -6.68 16.66
N LEU A 226 -29.02 -6.32 15.87
CA LEU A 226 -29.11 -6.26 14.42
C LEU A 226 -28.76 -7.62 13.82
N CYS A 227 -29.48 -8.02 12.77
CA CYS A 227 -29.11 -9.16 11.94
C CYS A 227 -27.70 -8.93 11.36
N TYR A 228 -26.76 -9.85 11.59
CA TYR A 228 -25.34 -9.64 11.31
C TYR A 228 -25.08 -9.24 9.86
N VAL A 229 -25.72 -9.85 8.85
CA VAL A 229 -25.56 -9.46 7.44
C VAL A 229 -25.83 -7.97 7.16
N VAL A 230 -26.68 -7.32 7.95
CA VAL A 230 -26.99 -5.89 7.79
C VAL A 230 -25.83 -5.01 8.25
N CYS A 231 -25.05 -5.46 9.24
CA CYS A 231 -23.92 -4.72 9.79
C CYS A 231 -22.84 -4.38 8.73
N PRO A 232 -22.24 -5.35 8.01
CA PRO A 232 -21.28 -5.05 6.95
C PRO A 232 -21.94 -4.30 5.77
N VAL A 233 -23.22 -4.55 5.48
CA VAL A 233 -23.95 -3.81 4.43
C VAL A 233 -24.07 -2.32 4.73
N ILE A 234 -24.26 -1.93 6.00
CA ILE A 234 -24.22 -0.52 6.42
C ILE A 234 -22.85 0.08 6.11
N PHE A 235 -21.76 -0.62 6.44
CA PHE A 235 -20.41 -0.16 6.15
C PHE A 235 -20.17 0.00 4.64
N ILE A 236 -20.63 -0.95 3.82
CA ILE A 236 -20.56 -0.89 2.36
C ILE A 236 -21.30 0.34 1.82
N ALA A 237 -22.52 0.60 2.31
CA ALA A 237 -23.32 1.71 1.82
C ALA A 237 -22.64 3.07 2.06
N VAL A 238 -22.04 3.25 3.24
CA VAL A 238 -21.29 4.47 3.57
C VAL A 238 -19.96 4.54 2.81
N GLY A 239 -19.23 3.43 2.76
CA GLY A 239 -17.97 3.32 2.01
C GLY A 239 -18.13 3.61 0.52
N PHE A 240 -19.22 3.14 -0.09
CA PHE A 240 -19.60 3.45 -1.47
C PHE A 240 -19.78 4.95 -1.69
N MET A 241 -20.53 5.64 -0.82
CA MET A 241 -20.75 7.09 -0.91
C MET A 241 -19.43 7.86 -0.83
N LEU A 242 -18.55 7.50 0.10
CA LEU A 242 -17.25 8.16 0.27
C LEU A 242 -16.30 7.88 -0.91
N SER A 243 -16.37 6.68 -1.48
CA SER A 243 -15.57 6.28 -2.65
C SER A 243 -15.95 7.04 -3.93
N GLN A 244 -17.09 7.77 -3.96
CA GLN A 244 -17.45 8.62 -5.10
C GLN A 244 -16.69 9.96 -5.12
N ILE A 245 -16.03 10.35 -4.02
CA ILE A 245 -15.34 11.64 -3.90
C ILE A 245 -14.01 11.60 -4.67
N ARG A 246 -14.02 12.01 -5.94
CA ARG A 246 -12.86 11.87 -6.85
C ARG A 246 -11.71 12.85 -6.62
N THR A 247 -11.95 13.99 -5.99
CA THR A 247 -10.99 15.11 -5.91
C THR A 247 -10.21 15.06 -4.60
N LEU A 248 -8.92 14.76 -4.68
CA LEU A 248 -8.08 14.52 -3.50
C LEU A 248 -7.39 15.76 -2.91
N LYS A 249 -7.76 16.98 -3.35
CA LYS A 249 -7.01 18.22 -3.08
C LYS A 249 -6.88 18.58 -1.58
N ALA A 250 -7.66 17.94 -0.68
CA ALA A 250 -7.61 18.14 0.77
C ALA A 250 -7.24 16.87 1.57
N TYR A 251 -6.85 15.76 0.93
CA TYR A 251 -6.73 14.47 1.61
C TYR A 251 -5.61 14.40 2.65
N GLY A 252 -4.54 15.19 2.52
CA GLY A 252 -3.50 15.26 3.56
C GLY A 252 -4.04 15.68 4.93
N LEU A 253 -5.07 16.55 4.98
CA LEU A 253 -5.69 16.98 6.23
C LEU A 253 -6.62 15.91 6.81
N ILE A 254 -7.36 15.21 5.95
CA ILE A 254 -8.26 14.12 6.34
C ILE A 254 -7.45 12.90 6.83
N ALA A 255 -6.35 12.57 6.13
CA ALA A 255 -5.39 11.54 6.53
C ALA A 255 -4.78 11.84 7.90
N ASN A 256 -4.33 13.08 8.14
CA ASN A 256 -3.86 13.50 9.46
C ASN A 256 -4.93 13.27 10.54
N PHE A 257 -6.19 13.63 10.29
CA PHE A 257 -7.28 13.39 11.23
C PHE A 257 -7.48 11.89 11.53
N ALA A 258 -7.41 11.01 10.53
CA ALA A 258 -7.52 9.57 10.72
C ALA A 258 -6.38 9.00 11.61
N VAL A 259 -5.15 9.49 11.44
CA VAL A 259 -4.02 9.11 12.31
C VAL A 259 -4.32 9.45 13.77
N TRP A 260 -4.84 10.65 14.06
CA TRP A 260 -5.21 11.04 15.42
C TRP A 260 -6.36 10.20 16.00
N LEU A 261 -7.35 9.81 15.19
CA LEU A 261 -8.41 8.91 15.64
C LEU A 261 -7.85 7.53 16.01
N ASN A 262 -6.95 6.97 15.19
CA ASN A 262 -6.29 5.70 15.50
C ASN A 262 -5.45 5.79 16.78
N LEU A 263 -4.67 6.87 16.96
CA LEU A 263 -3.92 7.14 18.19
C LEU A 263 -4.84 7.28 19.42
N LEU A 264 -5.99 7.93 19.27
CA LEU A 264 -6.98 8.04 20.34
C LEU A 264 -7.50 6.65 20.76
N VAL A 265 -7.85 5.79 19.80
CA VAL A 265 -8.28 4.41 20.09
C VAL A 265 -7.16 3.62 20.78
N ILE A 266 -5.91 3.79 20.35
CA ILE A 266 -4.73 3.17 20.96
C ILE A 266 -4.64 3.56 22.45
N PHE A 267 -4.68 4.85 22.77
CA PHE A 267 -4.59 5.33 24.15
C PHE A 267 -5.79 4.89 25.01
N ILE A 268 -7.00 4.97 24.48
CA ILE A 268 -8.21 4.48 25.18
C ILE A 268 -8.07 3.00 25.49
N THR A 269 -7.66 2.19 24.51
CA THR A 269 -7.56 0.74 24.68
C THR A 269 -6.47 0.38 25.70
N MET A 270 -5.31 1.03 25.67
CA MET A 270 -4.26 0.84 26.68
C MET A 270 -4.74 1.22 28.08
N GLY A 271 -5.41 2.37 28.22
CA GLY A 271 -5.93 2.83 29.51
C GLY A 271 -6.95 1.88 30.11
N VAL A 272 -7.84 1.31 29.29
CA VAL A 272 -8.86 0.38 29.76
C VAL A 272 -8.27 -1.00 30.08
N ILE A 273 -7.38 -1.52 29.23
CA ILE A 273 -6.72 -2.81 29.46
C ILE A 273 -5.92 -2.82 30.76
N ALA A 274 -5.27 -1.70 31.13
CA ALA A 274 -4.53 -1.61 32.40
C ALA A 274 -5.43 -1.58 33.65
N ASN A 275 -6.71 -1.22 33.51
CA ASN A 275 -7.64 -1.02 34.64
C ASN A 275 -8.82 -2.01 34.65
N SER A 276 -8.87 -2.94 33.70
CA SER A 276 -9.96 -3.92 33.58
C SER A 276 -9.41 -5.32 33.31
N PRO A 277 -10.04 -6.37 33.85
CA PRO A 277 -9.65 -7.73 33.52
C PRO A 277 -9.91 -8.03 32.03
N PRO A 278 -9.20 -9.01 31.44
CA PRO A 278 -9.47 -9.49 30.09
C PRO A 278 -10.93 -9.90 29.91
N ASN A 279 -11.45 -9.75 28.69
CA ASN A 279 -12.75 -10.29 28.35
C ASN A 279 -12.63 -11.80 28.09
N PHE A 280 -12.72 -12.57 29.17
CA PHE A 280 -12.51 -14.01 29.12
C PHE A 280 -13.49 -14.73 28.20
N ALA A 281 -14.77 -14.34 28.24
CA ALA A 281 -15.81 -14.99 27.45
C ALA A 281 -15.53 -14.89 25.93
N ILE A 282 -15.17 -13.71 25.44
CA ILE A 282 -14.93 -13.51 24.00
C ILE A 282 -13.59 -14.09 23.53
N SER A 283 -12.70 -14.44 24.45
CA SER A 283 -11.34 -14.89 24.11
C SER A 283 -11.32 -16.18 23.29
N VAL A 284 -12.35 -17.03 23.40
CA VAL A 284 -12.46 -18.26 22.60
C VAL A 284 -12.65 -18.01 21.10
N LEU A 285 -13.06 -16.81 20.70
CA LEU A 285 -13.41 -16.48 19.31
C LEU A 285 -12.26 -15.84 18.52
N GLY A 286 -11.14 -15.49 19.14
CA GLY A 286 -10.11 -14.70 18.46
C GLY A 286 -8.95 -14.19 19.31
N SER A 287 -8.62 -14.89 20.40
CA SER A 287 -7.45 -14.56 21.21
C SER A 287 -6.22 -15.35 20.79
N ALA A 288 -5.04 -14.94 21.26
CA ALA A 288 -3.82 -15.70 21.06
C ALA A 288 -3.92 -17.14 21.62
N GLY A 289 -4.59 -17.30 22.76
CA GLY A 289 -4.86 -18.59 23.39
C GLY A 289 -5.71 -19.49 22.49
N SER A 290 -6.78 -18.97 21.88
CA SER A 290 -7.62 -19.79 20.97
C SER A 290 -6.85 -20.26 19.73
N ALA A 291 -5.81 -19.54 19.31
CA ALA A 291 -4.98 -19.90 18.16
C ALA A 291 -3.81 -20.86 18.51
N VAL A 292 -3.38 -20.88 19.76
CA VAL A 292 -2.18 -21.62 20.22
C VAL A 292 -2.56 -22.86 21.02
N ASP A 293 -3.38 -22.65 22.04
CA ASP A 293 -3.77 -23.65 23.02
C ASP A 293 -5.15 -23.27 23.59
N PRO A 294 -6.24 -23.84 23.04
CA PRO A 294 -7.60 -23.58 23.53
C PRO A 294 -7.81 -23.96 25.00
N GLU A 295 -7.03 -24.88 25.57
CA GLU A 295 -7.15 -25.25 26.99
C GLU A 295 -6.66 -24.13 27.91
N SER A 296 -5.70 -23.30 27.44
CA SER A 296 -5.16 -22.17 28.20
C SER A 296 -6.16 -21.04 28.49
N ILE A 297 -7.34 -21.09 27.84
CA ILE A 297 -8.43 -20.12 27.98
C ILE A 297 -9.76 -20.77 28.38
N ALA A 298 -9.79 -22.09 28.55
CA ALA A 298 -11.00 -22.81 28.92
C ALA A 298 -11.33 -22.53 30.40
N PRO A 299 -12.59 -22.19 30.73
CA PRO A 299 -13.01 -22.06 32.12
C PRO A 299 -12.98 -23.43 32.83
N ASP A 300 -12.68 -23.42 34.13
CA ASP A 300 -12.83 -24.61 34.97
C ASP A 300 -14.32 -25.01 35.14
N ASP A 301 -14.58 -26.17 35.75
CA ASP A 301 -15.94 -26.65 36.03
C ASP A 301 -16.77 -25.70 36.92
N GLN A 302 -16.13 -24.70 37.55
CA GLN A 302 -16.74 -23.66 38.39
C GLN A 302 -16.91 -22.32 37.65
N GLY A 303 -16.51 -22.22 36.38
CA GLY A 303 -16.59 -21.02 35.57
C GLY A 303 -15.47 -19.99 35.79
N ASN A 304 -14.40 -20.34 36.51
CA ASN A 304 -13.22 -19.48 36.68
C ASN A 304 -12.26 -19.67 35.51
N TYR A 305 -11.74 -18.56 35.00
CA TYR A 305 -10.78 -18.59 33.90
C TYR A 305 -9.35 -18.69 34.43
N PRO A 306 -8.45 -19.39 33.71
CA PRO A 306 -7.03 -19.48 34.05
C PRO A 306 -6.38 -18.11 34.21
N SER A 307 -5.38 -18.00 35.10
CA SER A 307 -4.59 -16.78 35.23
C SER A 307 -3.85 -16.43 33.94
N ILE A 308 -3.53 -15.16 33.75
CA ILE A 308 -2.76 -14.68 32.59
C ILE A 308 -1.38 -15.36 32.59
N ILE A 309 -1.00 -15.91 31.45
CA ILE A 309 0.33 -16.50 31.21
C ILE A 309 1.05 -15.77 30.09
N HIS A 310 2.37 -15.79 30.15
CA HIS A 310 3.26 -15.20 29.15
C HIS A 310 4.25 -16.24 28.66
N TYR A 311 4.39 -16.32 27.34
CA TYR A 311 5.36 -17.14 26.66
C TYR A 311 6.61 -16.30 26.39
N ALA A 312 7.77 -16.75 26.87
CA ALA A 312 9.04 -16.10 26.57
C ALA A 312 9.52 -16.43 25.14
N GLY A 313 9.31 -17.69 24.72
CA GLY A 313 9.56 -18.18 23.37
C GLY A 313 8.27 -18.61 22.67
N MET A 314 8.39 -19.19 21.47
CA MET A 314 7.22 -19.74 20.78
C MET A 314 6.57 -20.84 21.61
N PRO A 315 5.24 -20.84 21.76
CA PRO A 315 4.54 -21.91 22.47
C PRO A 315 4.79 -23.28 21.82
N THR A 316 4.80 -24.34 22.62
CA THR A 316 5.07 -25.70 22.14
C THR A 316 3.89 -26.23 21.32
N ASN A 317 4.16 -26.93 20.22
CA ASN A 317 3.16 -27.54 19.32
C ASN A 317 2.20 -26.58 18.58
N SER A 318 2.49 -25.26 18.55
CA SER A 318 1.59 -24.26 17.96
C SER A 318 2.05 -23.72 16.60
N LEU A 319 2.56 -24.56 15.69
CA LEU A 319 3.11 -24.10 14.40
C LEU A 319 2.10 -23.24 13.60
N VAL A 320 0.83 -23.68 13.51
CA VAL A 320 -0.23 -22.96 12.80
C VAL A 320 -0.53 -21.63 13.49
N GLY A 321 -0.69 -21.62 14.81
CA GLY A 321 -0.92 -20.40 15.60
C GLY A 321 0.22 -19.39 15.47
N SER A 322 1.47 -19.85 15.53
CA SER A 322 2.65 -18.98 15.37
C SER A 322 2.76 -18.43 13.95
N ILE A 323 2.44 -19.21 12.90
CA ILE A 323 2.40 -18.69 11.53
C ILE A 323 1.25 -17.69 11.36
N ASN A 324 0.09 -17.89 11.98
CA ASN A 324 -1.00 -16.90 11.96
C ASN A 324 -0.59 -15.59 12.66
N GLY A 325 0.13 -15.67 13.78
CA GLY A 325 0.75 -14.50 14.42
C GLY A 325 1.73 -13.77 13.51
N LEU A 326 2.59 -14.53 12.82
CA LEU A 326 3.51 -14.00 11.81
C LEU A 326 2.78 -13.28 10.68
N LEU A 327 1.71 -13.88 10.14
CA LEU A 327 0.90 -13.31 9.05
C LEU A 327 0.12 -12.07 9.49
N SER A 328 -0.28 -11.99 10.77
CA SER A 328 -0.81 -10.75 11.34
C SER A 328 0.23 -9.62 11.31
N GLY A 329 1.51 -9.94 11.58
CA GLY A 329 2.63 -9.01 11.41
C GLY A 329 2.87 -8.59 9.95
N VAL A 330 2.74 -9.52 9.01
CA VAL A 330 2.81 -9.23 7.57
C VAL A 330 1.70 -8.26 7.16
N LEU A 331 0.46 -8.50 7.57
CA LEU A 331 -0.66 -7.58 7.33
C LEU A 331 -0.35 -6.20 7.92
N ALA A 332 0.17 -6.16 9.16
CA ALA A 332 0.44 -4.92 9.87
C ALA A 332 1.45 -4.00 9.16
N TYR A 333 2.40 -4.58 8.39
CA TYR A 333 3.38 -3.83 7.60
C TYR A 333 3.11 -3.87 6.09
N SER A 334 1.94 -4.35 5.67
CA SER A 334 1.54 -4.28 4.27
C SER A 334 1.12 -2.85 3.91
N GLY A 335 1.45 -2.41 2.69
CA GLY A 335 1.19 -1.03 2.23
C GLY A 335 2.07 -0.59 1.05
N ALA A 336 3.18 -1.29 0.85
CA ALA A 336 4.14 -1.01 -0.24
C ALA A 336 3.51 -1.00 -1.64
N GLN A 337 2.39 -1.71 -1.83
CA GLN A 337 1.62 -1.76 -3.08
C GLN A 337 0.98 -0.43 -3.52
N LEU A 338 0.94 0.59 -2.65
CA LEU A 338 0.42 1.93 -2.96
C LEU A 338 1.54 2.99 -3.06
N PHE A 339 2.79 2.60 -2.82
CA PHE A 339 3.90 3.56 -2.77
C PHE A 339 4.18 4.20 -4.12
N VAL A 340 3.94 3.51 -5.23
CA VAL A 340 4.14 4.06 -6.58
C VAL A 340 3.10 5.14 -6.88
N GLU A 341 1.85 4.91 -6.48
CA GLU A 341 0.76 5.86 -6.59
C GLU A 341 1.05 7.11 -5.74
N PHE A 342 1.57 6.93 -4.51
CA PHE A 342 2.02 8.06 -3.68
C PHE A 342 3.19 8.82 -4.32
N LEU A 343 4.21 8.11 -4.84
CA LEU A 343 5.36 8.69 -5.52
C LEU A 343 4.96 9.48 -6.77
N ALA A 344 4.01 8.95 -7.55
CA ALA A 344 3.48 9.58 -8.76
C ALA A 344 2.74 10.89 -8.48
N GLU A 345 2.17 11.05 -7.28
CA GLU A 345 1.51 12.29 -6.85
C GLU A 345 2.46 13.27 -6.16
N MET A 346 3.69 12.88 -5.80
CA MET A 346 4.63 13.76 -5.10
C MET A 346 5.27 14.81 -6.01
N ARG A 347 5.28 16.06 -5.56
CA ARG A 347 6.00 17.15 -6.24
C ARG A 347 7.50 16.90 -6.35
N ARG A 348 8.10 16.29 -5.32
CA ARG A 348 9.52 15.93 -5.28
C ARG A 348 9.69 14.49 -4.77
N PRO A 349 9.75 13.48 -5.66
CA PRO A 349 9.83 12.07 -5.28
C PRO A 349 11.05 11.71 -4.42
N ARG A 350 12.14 12.49 -4.46
CA ARG A 350 13.30 12.30 -3.56
C ARG A 350 12.98 12.46 -2.08
N ASP A 351 12.03 13.32 -1.71
CA ASP A 351 11.65 13.50 -0.31
C ASP A 351 10.78 12.35 0.23
N PHE A 352 10.31 11.45 -0.64
CA PHE A 352 9.58 10.24 -0.26
C PHE A 352 10.37 9.41 0.75
N LEU A 353 11.67 9.22 0.54
CA LEU A 353 12.47 8.35 1.40
C LEU A 353 12.52 8.84 2.85
N LYS A 354 12.55 10.16 3.07
CA LYS A 354 12.48 10.77 4.41
C LYS A 354 11.09 10.57 5.03
N ALA A 355 10.04 10.77 4.24
CA ALA A 355 8.66 10.56 4.68
C ALA A 355 8.39 9.10 5.04
N MET A 356 8.84 8.17 4.21
CA MET A 356 8.69 6.73 4.36
C MET A 356 9.44 6.21 5.58
N TRP A 357 10.74 6.49 5.75
CA TRP A 357 11.47 6.06 6.95
C TRP A 357 10.94 6.71 8.22
N GLY A 358 10.51 7.97 8.16
CA GLY A 358 9.84 8.64 9.26
C GLY A 358 8.54 7.95 9.66
N ALA A 359 7.68 7.65 8.69
CA ALA A 359 6.41 6.94 8.92
C ALA A 359 6.67 5.53 9.43
N GLN A 360 7.60 4.80 8.82
CA GLN A 360 7.97 3.44 9.22
C GLN A 360 8.47 3.38 10.66
N LEU A 361 9.35 4.30 11.07
CA LEU A 361 9.84 4.38 12.45
C LEU A 361 8.72 4.70 13.43
N PHE A 362 7.81 5.62 13.05
CA PHE A 362 6.65 5.97 13.86
C PHE A 362 5.71 4.77 14.05
N ILE A 363 5.31 4.13 12.95
CA ILE A 363 4.45 2.94 12.95
C ILE A 363 5.10 1.81 13.77
N TYR A 364 6.37 1.50 13.52
CA TYR A 364 7.11 0.48 14.26
C TYR A 364 7.12 0.74 15.77
N THR A 365 7.38 1.98 16.18
CA THR A 365 7.40 2.36 17.59
C THR A 365 6.02 2.18 18.23
N VAL A 366 4.96 2.67 17.57
CA VAL A 366 3.58 2.52 18.05
C VAL A 366 3.21 1.04 18.14
N TYR A 367 3.60 0.24 17.17
CA TYR A 367 3.28 -1.18 17.10
C TYR A 367 3.90 -1.96 18.24
N LEU A 368 5.22 -1.81 18.45
CA LEU A 368 5.89 -2.53 19.54
C LEU A 368 5.42 -2.04 20.90
N VAL A 369 5.32 -0.72 21.12
CA VAL A 369 4.85 -0.20 22.41
C VAL A 369 3.45 -0.72 22.73
N TYR A 370 2.54 -0.65 21.77
CA TYR A 370 1.17 -1.12 21.95
C TYR A 370 1.08 -2.64 22.11
N GLY A 371 1.74 -3.39 21.24
CA GLY A 371 1.72 -4.85 21.24
C GLY A 371 2.30 -5.45 22.51
N CYS A 372 3.47 -4.97 22.94
CA CYS A 372 4.08 -5.35 24.20
C CYS A 372 3.18 -5.00 25.39
N PHE A 373 2.57 -3.80 25.38
CA PHE A 373 1.66 -3.40 26.45
C PHE A 373 0.42 -4.31 26.54
N VAL A 374 -0.27 -4.53 25.42
CA VAL A 374 -1.45 -5.42 25.38
C VAL A 374 -1.07 -6.83 25.82
N TYR A 375 0.06 -7.36 25.33
CA TYR A 375 0.50 -8.70 25.69
C TYR A 375 0.88 -8.83 27.17
N HIS A 376 1.50 -7.81 27.77
CA HIS A 376 1.80 -7.80 29.20
C HIS A 376 0.53 -7.93 30.05
N TYR A 377 -0.53 -7.19 29.72
CA TYR A 377 -1.77 -7.19 30.51
C TYR A 377 -2.77 -8.29 30.15
N GLN A 378 -2.78 -8.78 28.91
CA GLN A 378 -3.76 -9.78 28.46
C GLN A 378 -3.16 -11.17 28.23
N GLY A 379 -1.85 -11.30 28.00
CA GLY A 379 -1.19 -12.58 27.75
C GLY A 379 -1.88 -13.39 26.65
N GLN A 380 -2.26 -14.62 26.96
CA GLN A 380 -3.01 -15.50 26.05
C GLN A 380 -4.40 -14.94 25.66
N TYR A 381 -5.00 -14.06 26.46
CA TYR A 381 -6.30 -13.44 26.18
C TYR A 381 -6.23 -12.25 25.20
N SER A 382 -5.06 -11.98 24.62
CA SER A 382 -4.87 -10.90 23.65
C SER A 382 -5.73 -11.11 22.41
N PHE A 383 -6.82 -10.37 22.30
CA PHE A 383 -7.79 -10.45 21.20
C PHE A 383 -7.36 -9.62 19.99
N GLN A 384 -7.80 -9.99 18.79
CA GLN A 384 -7.57 -9.26 17.55
C GLN A 384 -8.89 -9.02 16.82
N PRO A 385 -9.33 -7.76 16.62
CA PRO A 385 -8.74 -6.49 17.09
C PRO A 385 -8.84 -6.26 18.60
N SER A 386 -7.74 -5.84 19.22
CA SER A 386 -7.62 -5.64 20.68
C SER A 386 -8.74 -4.81 21.34
N TYR A 387 -9.24 -3.75 20.69
CA TYR A 387 -10.32 -2.92 21.23
C TYR A 387 -11.67 -3.66 21.30
N GLN A 388 -11.90 -4.68 20.46
CA GLN A 388 -13.07 -5.54 20.54
C GLN A 388 -12.98 -6.50 21.74
N GLY A 389 -11.77 -6.81 22.21
CA GLY A 389 -11.53 -7.66 23.39
C GLY A 389 -11.62 -6.94 24.74
N VAL A 390 -11.96 -5.64 24.74
CA VAL A 390 -12.09 -4.84 25.96
C VAL A 390 -13.35 -5.25 26.74
N SER A 391 -13.24 -5.48 28.05
CA SER A 391 -14.34 -6.00 28.87
C SER A 391 -15.46 -4.98 29.15
N PRO A 392 -15.20 -3.69 29.44
CA PRO A 392 -16.29 -2.74 29.65
C PRO A 392 -16.95 -2.33 28.33
N TYR A 393 -18.23 -2.67 28.18
CA TYR A 393 -19.02 -2.43 26.97
C TYR A 393 -18.98 -0.97 26.47
N GLY A 394 -19.00 0.01 27.38
CA GLY A 394 -18.97 1.42 27.01
C GLY A 394 -17.68 1.83 26.29
N TRP A 395 -16.54 1.35 26.79
CA TRP A 395 -15.24 1.61 26.20
C TRP A 395 -14.99 0.79 24.93
N GLN A 396 -15.46 -0.47 24.90
CA GLN A 396 -15.48 -1.30 23.69
C GLN A 396 -16.26 -0.61 22.57
N THR A 397 -17.45 -0.07 22.88
CA THR A 397 -18.29 0.70 21.94
C THR A 397 -17.58 1.95 21.43
N ALA A 398 -16.92 2.71 22.32
CA ALA A 398 -16.17 3.90 21.92
C ALA A 398 -15.02 3.55 20.96
N GLY A 399 -14.23 2.52 21.27
CA GLY A 399 -13.16 2.02 20.40
C GLY A 399 -13.67 1.56 19.04
N ASN A 400 -14.76 0.78 19.02
CA ASN A 400 -15.42 0.29 17.81
C ASN A 400 -15.90 1.42 16.90
N MET A 401 -16.51 2.48 17.46
CA MET A 401 -17.06 3.58 16.68
C MET A 401 -15.99 4.56 16.18
N ILE A 402 -14.99 4.89 17.00
CA ILE A 402 -13.91 5.80 16.60
C ILE A 402 -13.04 5.14 15.51
N SER A 403 -12.70 3.85 15.68
CA SER A 403 -11.95 3.10 14.67
C SER A 403 -12.73 2.96 13.36
N LEU A 404 -14.05 2.79 13.41
CA LEU A 404 -14.90 2.76 12.22
C LEU A 404 -14.83 4.06 11.42
N ILE A 405 -14.82 5.22 12.08
CA ILE A 405 -14.67 6.51 11.41
C ILE A 405 -13.29 6.63 10.76
N ALA A 406 -12.22 6.25 11.47
CA ALA A 406 -10.87 6.25 10.93
C ALA A 406 -10.75 5.33 9.70
N ALA A 407 -11.38 4.15 9.75
CA ALA A 407 -11.39 3.21 8.65
C ALA A 407 -12.25 3.65 7.47
N LEU A 408 -13.37 4.35 7.67
CA LEU A 408 -14.14 4.94 6.57
C LEU A 408 -13.34 6.01 5.82
N ILE A 409 -12.50 6.78 6.53
CA ILE A 409 -11.56 7.72 5.91
C ILE A 409 -10.55 6.97 5.05
N ALA A 410 -9.91 5.94 5.61
CA ALA A 410 -8.96 5.11 4.88
C ALA A 410 -9.62 4.41 3.67
N ALA A 411 -10.82 3.84 3.85
CA ALA A 411 -11.61 3.20 2.79
C ALA A 411 -12.04 4.17 1.70
N GLY A 412 -12.35 5.44 2.01
CA GLY A 412 -12.61 6.46 1.00
C GLY A 412 -11.35 6.80 0.18
N LEU A 413 -10.18 6.80 0.82
CA LEU A 413 -8.88 6.98 0.17
C LEU A 413 -8.58 5.79 -0.76
N TYR A 414 -8.72 4.57 -0.26
CA TYR A 414 -8.52 3.33 -1.01
C TYR A 414 -9.56 3.10 -2.11
N GLY A 415 -10.83 3.39 -1.85
CA GLY A 415 -11.89 3.24 -2.83
C GLY A 415 -11.65 4.12 -4.05
N ASN A 416 -11.04 5.30 -3.86
CA ASN A 416 -10.67 6.17 -4.96
C ASN A 416 -9.38 5.77 -5.69
N ILE A 417 -8.38 5.25 -4.98
CA ILE A 417 -7.11 4.82 -5.60
C ILE A 417 -7.25 3.42 -6.19
N GLY A 418 -7.70 2.44 -5.42
CA GLY A 418 -7.86 1.05 -5.81
C GLY A 418 -8.84 0.84 -6.96
N VAL A 419 -9.99 1.55 -6.99
CA VAL A 419 -10.90 1.45 -8.14
C VAL A 419 -10.30 2.09 -9.39
N LYS A 420 -9.50 3.16 -9.26
CA LYS A 420 -8.76 3.72 -10.41
C LYS A 420 -7.67 2.77 -10.89
N VAL A 421 -6.94 2.14 -9.98
CA VAL A 421 -5.93 1.11 -10.31
C VAL A 421 -6.60 -0.03 -11.08
N LEU A 422 -7.72 -0.57 -10.59
CA LEU A 422 -8.49 -1.58 -11.32
C LEU A 422 -8.98 -1.06 -12.67
N TYR A 423 -9.56 0.13 -12.69
CA TYR A 423 -10.15 0.70 -13.90
C TYR A 423 -9.08 0.89 -14.98
N ASN A 424 -7.95 1.48 -14.63
CA ASN A 424 -6.86 1.70 -15.57
C ASN A 424 -6.18 0.38 -15.97
N ASN A 425 -5.85 -0.47 -15.00
CA ASN A 425 -4.99 -1.64 -15.25
C ASN A 425 -5.71 -2.88 -15.77
N VAL A 426 -7.02 -2.99 -15.53
CA VAL A 426 -7.83 -4.15 -15.93
C VAL A 426 -8.87 -3.72 -16.95
N LEU A 427 -9.68 -2.70 -16.66
CA LEU A 427 -10.79 -2.35 -17.54
C LEU A 427 -10.34 -1.62 -18.81
N ILE A 428 -9.42 -0.65 -18.72
CA ILE A 428 -8.87 0.03 -19.90
C ILE A 428 -7.91 -0.90 -20.64
N ASP A 429 -6.97 -1.54 -19.94
CA ASP A 429 -5.92 -2.31 -20.62
C ASP A 429 -6.39 -3.67 -21.19
N ILE A 430 -7.22 -4.42 -20.45
CA ILE A 430 -7.68 -5.76 -20.89
C ILE A 430 -8.98 -5.64 -21.67
N PHE A 431 -9.94 -4.88 -21.15
CA PHE A 431 -11.29 -4.76 -21.71
C PHE A 431 -11.48 -3.54 -22.63
N HIS A 432 -10.44 -2.73 -22.87
CA HIS A 432 -10.46 -1.58 -23.79
C HIS A 432 -11.57 -0.55 -23.48
N VAL A 433 -11.92 -0.39 -22.21
CA VAL A 433 -12.94 0.56 -21.74
C VAL A 433 -12.45 2.02 -21.91
N PRO A 434 -13.33 3.00 -22.21
CA PRO A 434 -12.94 4.41 -22.37
C PRO A 434 -12.28 5.01 -21.13
N SER A 435 -11.34 5.94 -21.33
CA SER A 435 -10.60 6.58 -20.23
C SER A 435 -11.47 7.43 -19.30
N LEU A 436 -11.03 7.54 -18.03
CA LEU A 436 -11.71 8.28 -16.95
C LEU A 436 -11.92 9.78 -17.21
N THR A 437 -11.21 10.35 -18.19
CA THR A 437 -11.35 11.75 -18.60
C THR A 437 -12.63 11.98 -19.39
N THR A 438 -13.13 10.97 -20.09
CA THR A 438 -14.34 11.05 -20.92
C THR A 438 -15.62 11.01 -20.08
N LYS A 439 -16.70 11.65 -20.54
CA LYS A 439 -18.02 11.59 -19.86
C LYS A 439 -18.51 10.14 -19.70
N ARG A 440 -18.26 9.27 -20.69
CA ARG A 440 -18.58 7.85 -20.63
C ARG A 440 -17.77 7.13 -19.55
N GLY A 441 -16.45 7.35 -19.51
CA GLY A 441 -15.59 6.78 -18.47
C GLY A 441 -16.00 7.21 -17.05
N LYS A 442 -16.45 8.46 -16.89
CA LYS A 442 -16.99 8.95 -15.61
C LYS A 442 -18.25 8.20 -15.16
N PHE A 443 -19.14 7.83 -16.07
CA PHE A 443 -20.34 7.05 -15.75
C PHE A 443 -19.98 5.60 -15.42
N PHE A 444 -19.12 4.96 -16.23
CA PHE A 444 -18.63 3.61 -15.97
C PHE A 444 -17.92 3.50 -14.62
N TYR A 445 -17.12 4.48 -14.24
CA TYR A 445 -16.51 4.52 -12.91
C TYR A 445 -17.56 4.60 -11.79
N ALA A 446 -18.60 5.44 -11.94
CA ALA A 446 -19.65 5.51 -10.92
C ALA A 446 -20.38 4.16 -10.76
N ALA A 447 -20.56 3.42 -11.87
CA ALA A 447 -21.23 2.12 -11.89
C ALA A 447 -20.35 0.95 -11.40
N ILE A 448 -19.03 0.99 -11.60
CA ILE A 448 -18.14 -0.11 -11.18
C ILE A 448 -17.88 -0.12 -9.66
N VAL A 449 -17.87 1.05 -9.00
CA VAL A 449 -17.62 1.14 -7.55
C VAL A 449 -18.59 0.27 -6.73
N PRO A 450 -19.93 0.33 -6.89
CA PRO A 450 -20.84 -0.51 -6.09
C PRO A 450 -20.67 -2.01 -6.42
N VAL A 451 -20.35 -2.35 -7.66
CA VAL A 451 -20.04 -3.73 -8.06
C VAL A 451 -18.78 -4.23 -7.36
N TRP A 452 -17.73 -3.40 -7.28
CA TRP A 452 -16.49 -3.73 -6.58
C TRP A 452 -16.71 -4.03 -5.10
N TRP A 453 -17.43 -3.16 -4.40
CA TRP A 453 -17.78 -3.37 -3.00
C TRP A 453 -18.66 -4.62 -2.79
N ALA A 454 -19.63 -4.86 -3.69
CA ALA A 454 -20.48 -6.04 -3.62
C ALA A 454 -19.69 -7.34 -3.81
N ILE A 455 -18.78 -7.40 -4.79
CA ILE A 455 -17.92 -8.57 -5.02
C ILE A 455 -17.01 -8.81 -3.80
N ALA A 456 -16.37 -7.76 -3.28
CA ALA A 456 -15.52 -7.86 -2.10
C ALA A 456 -16.29 -8.44 -0.90
N PHE A 457 -17.51 -7.95 -0.67
CA PHE A 457 -18.39 -8.45 0.38
C PHE A 457 -18.81 -9.91 0.17
N VAL A 458 -19.19 -10.30 -1.05
CA VAL A 458 -19.61 -11.67 -1.33
C VAL A 458 -18.46 -12.66 -1.11
N ILE A 459 -17.26 -12.32 -1.57
CA ILE A 459 -16.06 -13.15 -1.38
C ILE A 459 -15.72 -13.26 0.11
N ALA A 460 -15.63 -12.13 0.81
CA ALA A 460 -15.25 -12.13 2.22
C ALA A 460 -16.34 -12.76 3.12
N GLY A 461 -17.61 -12.52 2.82
CA GLY A 461 -18.74 -13.03 3.58
C GLY A 461 -19.00 -14.53 3.40
N ALA A 462 -18.46 -15.13 2.33
CA ALA A 462 -18.52 -16.57 2.10
C ALA A 462 -17.54 -17.37 2.99
N ILE A 463 -16.51 -16.71 3.51
CA ILE A 463 -15.51 -17.34 4.38
C ILE A 463 -15.95 -17.16 5.84
N PRO A 464 -16.28 -18.24 6.58
CA PRO A 464 -16.86 -18.16 7.91
C PRO A 464 -15.81 -18.00 9.03
N ASP A 465 -14.57 -17.61 8.68
CA ASP A 465 -13.48 -17.38 9.62
C ASP A 465 -12.68 -16.13 9.22
N TYR A 466 -12.78 -15.09 10.05
CA TYR A 466 -12.07 -13.84 9.83
C TYR A 466 -10.55 -14.03 9.90
N PHE A 467 -10.04 -14.85 10.82
CA PHE A 467 -8.61 -15.05 11.02
C PHE A 467 -7.98 -15.81 9.86
N GLY A 468 -8.58 -16.92 9.46
CA GLY A 468 -8.18 -17.68 8.29
C GLY A 468 -8.29 -16.85 7.00
N PHE A 469 -9.31 -16.00 6.87
CA PHE A 469 -9.38 -15.05 5.75
C PHE A 469 -8.19 -14.09 5.74
N VAL A 470 -7.89 -13.44 6.87
CA VAL A 470 -6.72 -12.56 7.02
C VAL A 470 -5.42 -13.31 6.69
N ALA A 471 -5.26 -14.54 7.18
CA ALA A 471 -4.07 -15.36 6.92
C ALA A 471 -3.91 -15.69 5.43
N ILE A 472 -4.99 -16.09 4.73
CA ILE A 472 -4.96 -16.35 3.28
C ILE A 472 -4.55 -15.10 2.52
N ILE A 473 -5.18 -13.96 2.79
CA ILE A 473 -4.89 -12.71 2.06
C ILE A 473 -3.45 -12.27 2.29
N SER A 474 -3.00 -12.35 3.55
CA SER A 474 -1.67 -11.90 3.95
C SER A 474 -0.58 -12.77 3.32
N SER A 475 -0.73 -14.09 3.35
CA SER A 475 0.25 -15.03 2.78
C SER A 475 0.25 -15.05 1.25
N SER A 476 -0.92 -15.02 0.61
CA SER A 476 -1.03 -15.11 -0.85
C SER A 476 -0.68 -13.81 -1.57
N MET A 477 -1.22 -12.67 -1.13
CA MET A 477 -1.15 -11.41 -1.88
C MET A 477 -0.23 -10.38 -1.19
N LEU A 478 -0.54 -10.02 0.06
CA LEU A 478 0.11 -8.87 0.72
C LEU A 478 1.60 -9.10 0.98
N LEU A 479 1.97 -10.32 1.36
CA LEU A 479 3.36 -10.73 1.49
C LEU A 479 4.10 -10.56 0.16
N ASN A 480 3.51 -11.02 -0.94
CA ASN A 480 4.14 -10.95 -2.25
C ASN A 480 4.26 -9.52 -2.75
N LEU A 481 3.24 -8.69 -2.56
CA LEU A 481 3.28 -7.27 -2.92
C LEU A 481 4.28 -6.46 -2.09
N THR A 482 4.55 -6.86 -0.84
CA THR A 482 5.43 -6.11 0.07
C THR A 482 6.87 -6.62 0.10
N TYR A 483 7.08 -7.94 0.05
CA TYR A 483 8.39 -8.56 0.28
C TYR A 483 8.96 -9.26 -0.96
N THR A 484 8.11 -9.77 -1.87
CA THR A 484 8.56 -10.54 -3.05
C THR A 484 8.76 -9.65 -4.28
N MET A 485 7.79 -8.82 -4.62
CA MET A 485 7.83 -7.99 -5.84
C MET A 485 8.91 -6.89 -5.81
N PRO A 486 9.14 -6.17 -4.70
CA PRO A 486 10.17 -5.14 -4.65
C PRO A 486 11.61 -5.61 -4.96
N PRO A 487 12.14 -6.69 -4.35
CA PRO A 487 13.46 -7.21 -4.75
C PRO A 487 13.48 -7.74 -6.18
N PHE A 488 12.36 -8.30 -6.66
CA PHE A 488 12.23 -8.72 -8.05
C PHE A 488 12.38 -7.51 -9.02
N PHE A 489 11.70 -6.39 -8.76
CA PHE A 489 11.81 -5.19 -9.59
C PHE A 489 13.20 -4.57 -9.55
N VAL A 490 13.80 -4.45 -8.36
CA VAL A 490 15.17 -3.90 -8.24
C VAL A 490 16.18 -4.77 -8.98
N LEU A 491 16.05 -6.09 -8.90
CA LEU A 491 16.97 -7.00 -9.58
C LEU A 491 16.91 -6.78 -11.11
N GLY A 492 15.72 -6.67 -11.68
CA GLY A 492 15.53 -6.37 -13.10
C GLY A 492 16.11 -5.01 -13.48
N TYR A 493 15.84 -3.99 -12.66
CA TYR A 493 16.39 -2.64 -12.84
C TYR A 493 17.92 -2.61 -12.80
N ASP A 494 18.54 -3.22 -11.79
CA ASP A 494 19.99 -3.21 -11.60
C ASP A 494 20.69 -3.99 -12.73
N ILE A 495 20.17 -5.15 -13.15
CA ILE A 495 20.72 -5.91 -14.28
C ILE A 495 20.65 -5.08 -15.57
N GLN A 496 19.49 -4.47 -15.86
CA GLN A 496 19.31 -3.69 -17.08
C GLN A 496 20.16 -2.42 -17.09
N ARG A 497 20.26 -1.72 -15.95
CA ARG A 497 21.06 -0.52 -15.81
C ARG A 497 22.55 -0.78 -16.05
N HIS A 498 23.11 -1.83 -15.46
CA HIS A 498 24.54 -2.13 -15.65
C HIS A 498 24.83 -2.77 -17.01
N ALA A 499 23.81 -3.32 -17.69
CA ALA A 499 23.96 -3.74 -19.07
C ALA A 499 24.14 -2.57 -20.07
N ILE A 500 23.69 -1.35 -19.71
CA ILE A 500 23.81 -0.14 -20.55
C ILE A 500 25.27 0.30 -20.74
N GLN A 501 26.20 -0.07 -19.85
CA GLN A 501 27.61 0.34 -19.96
C GLN A 501 28.33 -0.16 -21.24
N GLY A 502 27.69 -1.01 -22.05
CA GLY A 502 28.13 -1.37 -23.40
C GLY A 502 27.07 -1.15 -24.51
N ASP A 503 25.91 -0.59 -24.18
CA ASP A 503 24.79 -0.36 -25.11
C ASP A 503 24.46 1.15 -25.15
N GLY A 504 24.40 1.77 -26.33
CA GLY A 504 24.08 3.20 -26.49
C GLY A 504 22.61 3.47 -26.79
N PHE A 505 22.05 4.56 -26.26
CA PHE A 505 20.75 5.12 -26.69
C PHE A 505 20.97 6.45 -27.42
N ASP A 506 20.55 6.53 -28.67
CA ASP A 506 20.58 7.77 -29.43
C ASP A 506 19.21 8.48 -29.33
N PRO A 507 19.11 9.63 -28.65
CA PRO A 507 17.84 10.34 -28.43
C PRO A 507 17.27 10.99 -29.71
N VAL A 508 18.07 11.16 -30.76
CA VAL A 508 17.63 11.79 -32.02
C VAL A 508 16.91 10.77 -32.91
N THR A 509 17.47 9.55 -32.97
CA THR A 509 16.95 8.46 -33.81
C THR A 509 16.04 7.50 -33.04
N GLY A 510 16.12 7.46 -31.71
CA GLY A 510 15.38 6.53 -30.85
C GLY A 510 15.90 5.09 -30.90
N HIS A 511 17.03 4.86 -31.60
CA HIS A 511 17.62 3.54 -31.74
C HIS A 511 18.49 3.17 -30.54
N VAL A 512 18.34 1.93 -30.07
CA VAL A 512 19.22 1.34 -29.06
C VAL A 512 20.23 0.44 -29.77
N MET A 513 21.52 0.69 -29.54
CA MET A 513 22.58 -0.18 -30.00
C MET A 513 22.72 -1.36 -29.03
N ARG A 514 22.37 -2.57 -29.49
CA ARG A 514 22.51 -3.83 -28.74
C ARG A 514 23.34 -4.81 -29.55
N GLU A 515 24.57 -5.07 -29.12
CA GLU A 515 25.51 -5.95 -29.83
C GLU A 515 25.45 -7.42 -29.36
N GLU A 516 24.90 -7.67 -28.16
CA GLU A 516 24.88 -8.99 -27.52
C GLU A 516 23.52 -9.70 -27.55
N THR A 517 23.54 -11.02 -27.35
CA THR A 517 22.33 -11.82 -27.11
C THR A 517 21.68 -11.43 -25.78
N THR A 518 20.35 -11.61 -25.69
CA THR A 518 19.57 -11.26 -24.48
C THR A 518 20.09 -11.94 -23.21
N VAL A 519 20.53 -13.19 -23.29
CA VAL A 519 21.05 -13.95 -22.14
C VAL A 519 22.45 -13.47 -21.73
N GLY A 520 23.33 -13.22 -22.71
CA GLY A 520 24.66 -12.65 -22.44
C GLY A 520 24.56 -11.31 -21.71
N ARG A 521 23.62 -10.47 -22.15
CA ARG A 521 23.33 -9.18 -21.54
C ARG A 521 22.85 -9.28 -20.09
N LEU A 522 21.98 -10.25 -19.78
CA LEU A 522 21.51 -10.47 -18.39
C LEU A 522 22.64 -10.94 -17.48
N ILE A 523 23.50 -11.85 -17.95
CA ILE A 523 24.66 -12.35 -17.19
C ILE A 523 25.65 -11.21 -16.97
N ARG A 524 25.93 -10.41 -18.00
CA ARG A 524 26.79 -9.23 -17.92
C ARG A 524 26.24 -8.24 -16.91
N GLY A 525 24.97 -7.85 -17.04
CA GLY A 525 24.31 -6.91 -16.10
C GLY A 525 24.25 -7.40 -14.65
N PHE A 526 24.14 -8.73 -14.43
CA PHE A 526 24.18 -9.31 -13.09
C PHE A 526 25.59 -9.27 -12.47
N THR A 527 26.63 -9.41 -13.29
CA THR A 527 28.03 -9.53 -12.86
C THR A 527 28.85 -8.24 -12.97
N SER A 528 28.30 -7.19 -13.61
CA SER A 528 28.91 -5.87 -13.74
C SER A 528 28.52 -4.92 -12.60
N GLY A 529 29.21 -3.77 -12.49
CA GLY A 529 29.00 -2.80 -11.40
C GLY A 529 29.85 -3.02 -10.13
N GLY A 530 30.77 -3.99 -10.14
CA GLY A 530 31.72 -4.26 -9.07
C GLY A 530 31.23 -5.25 -8.01
N LYS A 531 32.13 -5.70 -7.13
CA LYS A 531 31.87 -6.78 -6.15
C LYS A 531 30.70 -6.47 -5.20
N PHE A 532 30.52 -5.20 -4.84
CA PHE A 532 29.42 -4.78 -3.96
C PHE A 532 28.06 -4.89 -4.64
N GLN A 533 27.93 -4.49 -5.92
CA GLN A 533 26.68 -4.61 -6.65
C GLN A 533 26.29 -6.07 -6.87
N VAL A 534 27.26 -6.95 -7.18
CA VAL A 534 27.01 -8.39 -7.30
C VAL A 534 26.52 -8.97 -5.96
N ALA A 535 27.13 -8.57 -4.84
CA ALA A 535 26.67 -8.98 -3.51
C ALA A 535 25.23 -8.49 -3.22
N MET A 536 24.88 -7.27 -3.63
CA MET A 536 23.52 -6.74 -3.53
C MET A 536 22.53 -7.52 -4.39
N ASN A 537 22.88 -7.85 -5.63
CA ASN A 537 22.05 -8.67 -6.51
C ASN A 537 21.80 -10.07 -5.90
N ILE A 538 22.83 -10.70 -5.34
CA ILE A 538 22.71 -11.97 -4.62
C ILE A 538 21.78 -11.82 -3.41
N TRP A 539 21.91 -10.74 -2.64
CA TRP A 539 21.02 -10.45 -1.53
C TRP A 539 19.56 -10.31 -1.97
N HIS A 540 19.28 -9.63 -3.10
CA HIS A 540 17.92 -9.50 -3.62
C HIS A 540 17.34 -10.85 -4.08
N VAL A 541 18.17 -11.71 -4.69
CA VAL A 541 17.76 -13.09 -5.02
C VAL A 541 17.43 -13.88 -3.77
N LEU A 542 18.28 -13.83 -2.74
CA LEU A 542 18.01 -14.50 -1.46
C LEU A 542 16.74 -13.96 -0.80
N TYR A 543 16.56 -12.64 -0.78
CA TYR A 543 15.36 -12.02 -0.22
C TYR A 543 14.10 -12.48 -0.95
N PHE A 544 14.11 -12.48 -2.29
CA PHE A 544 13.02 -12.98 -3.12
C PHE A 544 12.69 -14.46 -2.86
N LEU A 545 13.70 -15.33 -2.75
CA LEU A 545 13.48 -16.75 -2.49
C LEU A 545 12.98 -17.00 -1.06
N CYS A 546 13.50 -16.27 -0.06
CA CYS A 546 13.03 -16.35 1.31
C CYS A 546 11.57 -15.88 1.44
N SER A 547 11.17 -14.80 0.76
CA SER A 547 9.78 -14.34 0.79
C SER A 547 8.84 -15.33 0.11
N LEU A 548 9.24 -15.94 -1.01
CA LEU A 548 8.48 -17.01 -1.66
C LEU A 548 8.34 -18.26 -0.77
N SER A 549 9.40 -18.65 -0.05
CA SER A 549 9.32 -19.75 0.92
C SER A 549 8.33 -19.41 2.03
N MET A 550 8.32 -18.18 2.51
CA MET A 550 7.39 -17.73 3.54
C MET A 550 5.95 -17.65 3.03
N CYS A 551 5.74 -17.28 1.76
CA CYS A 551 4.44 -17.39 1.10
C CYS A 551 3.93 -18.85 1.14
N GLY A 552 4.79 -19.82 0.80
CA GLY A 552 4.44 -21.25 0.84
C GLY A 552 4.05 -21.74 2.24
N LEU A 553 4.85 -21.40 3.26
CA LEU A 553 4.57 -21.75 4.66
C LEU A 553 3.31 -21.06 5.19
N GLY A 554 3.12 -19.78 4.86
CA GLY A 554 1.93 -19.02 5.23
C GLY A 554 0.66 -19.59 4.61
N MET A 555 0.70 -19.95 3.33
CA MET A 555 -0.42 -20.59 2.65
C MET A 555 -0.76 -21.95 3.26
N TYR A 556 0.24 -22.76 3.58
CA TYR A 556 0.03 -24.04 4.27
C TYR A 556 -0.71 -23.84 5.60
N ALA A 557 -0.23 -22.95 6.47
CA ALA A 557 -0.85 -22.70 7.76
C ALA A 557 -2.27 -22.13 7.62
N ALA A 558 -2.47 -21.21 6.68
CA ALA A 558 -3.77 -20.62 6.42
C ALA A 558 -4.79 -21.67 5.92
N ILE A 559 -4.38 -22.58 5.02
CA ILE A 559 -5.23 -23.67 4.53
C ILE A 559 -5.57 -24.66 5.66
N VAL A 560 -4.58 -25.07 6.46
CA VAL A 560 -4.81 -25.98 7.58
C VAL A 560 -5.76 -25.35 8.61
N GLY A 561 -5.51 -24.10 9.00
CA GLY A 561 -6.39 -23.36 9.91
C GLY A 561 -7.82 -23.25 9.38
N MET A 562 -7.98 -23.01 8.07
CA MET A 562 -9.29 -22.97 7.42
C MET A 562 -9.99 -24.33 7.40
N ILE A 563 -9.26 -25.42 7.13
CA ILE A 563 -9.82 -26.78 7.20
C ILE A 563 -10.39 -27.04 8.60
N ASP A 564 -9.67 -26.65 9.64
CA ASP A 564 -10.13 -26.82 11.02
C ASP A 564 -11.32 -25.91 11.35
N ALA A 565 -11.30 -24.66 10.88
CA ALA A 565 -12.42 -23.73 11.04
C ALA A 565 -13.71 -24.26 10.36
N PHE A 566 -13.59 -24.87 9.17
CA PHE A 566 -14.74 -25.42 8.43
C PHE A 566 -15.29 -26.73 9.00
N LYS A 567 -14.52 -27.46 9.84
CA LYS A 567 -15.03 -28.66 10.53
C LYS A 567 -16.06 -28.31 11.60
N VAL A 568 -15.93 -27.13 12.21
CA VAL A 568 -16.92 -26.59 13.13
C VAL A 568 -18.00 -25.90 12.29
N HIS A 569 -19.29 -26.14 12.57
CA HIS A 569 -20.36 -25.41 11.89
C HIS A 569 -20.31 -23.92 12.28
N GLN A 570 -19.53 -23.15 11.53
CA GLN A 570 -19.38 -21.71 11.73
C GLN A 570 -20.44 -20.94 10.95
N LEU A 571 -20.88 -19.85 11.55
CA LEU A 571 -21.84 -18.92 10.96
C LEU A 571 -21.12 -18.11 9.88
N ASN A 572 -21.64 -18.15 8.65
CA ASN A 572 -21.18 -17.24 7.61
C ASN A 572 -21.79 -15.84 7.79
N THR A 573 -21.19 -14.85 7.14
CA THR A 573 -21.63 -13.44 7.22
C THR A 573 -23.03 -13.22 6.65
N PHE A 574 -23.53 -14.14 5.84
CA PHE A 574 -24.88 -14.11 5.30
C PHE A 574 -25.96 -14.49 6.31
N SER A 575 -25.58 -14.94 7.50
CA SER A 575 -26.52 -15.25 8.58
C SER A 575 -26.89 -14.02 9.42
N CYS A 576 -27.99 -14.11 10.17
CA CYS A 576 -28.36 -13.06 11.13
C CYS A 576 -27.59 -13.15 12.45
N ARG A 577 -26.85 -14.23 12.71
CA ARG A 577 -26.12 -14.42 13.95
C ARG A 577 -24.71 -13.86 13.79
N SER A 578 -24.32 -12.98 14.71
CA SER A 578 -22.96 -12.42 14.70
C SER A 578 -21.96 -13.49 15.15
N PRO A 579 -20.77 -13.58 14.50
CA PRO A 579 -19.70 -14.49 14.92
C PRO A 579 -19.16 -14.15 16.31
N LEU A 580 -19.46 -12.94 16.82
CA LEU A 580 -19.02 -12.47 18.13
C LEU A 580 -20.05 -12.72 19.25
N ASN A 581 -21.20 -13.31 18.92
CA ASN A 581 -22.25 -13.61 19.90
C ASN A 581 -22.13 -15.07 20.39
N LEU A 582 -21.56 -15.25 21.58
CA LEU A 582 -21.37 -16.56 22.22
C LEU A 582 -22.68 -17.27 22.60
N ASN A 583 -23.79 -16.54 22.67
CA ASN A 583 -25.09 -17.06 23.09
C ASN A 583 -26.01 -17.43 21.90
N ALA A 584 -25.48 -17.44 20.68
CA ALA A 584 -26.26 -17.40 19.44
C ALA A 584 -26.70 -18.77 18.92
#